data_AF-A0A543IVK0-F1
#
_entry.id   AF-A0A543IVK0-F1
#
_cell.length_a   1.000
_cell.length_b   1.000
_cell.length_c   1.000
_cell.angle_alpha   90.00
_cell.angle_beta   90.00
_cell.angle_gamma   90.00
#
_symmetry.space_group_name_H-M   'P 1'
#
loop_
_entity.id
_entity.type
_entity.pdbx_description
1 polymer ?
#
loop_
_entity_poly.entity_id
_entity_poly.type
_entity_poly.pdbx_seq_one_letter_code
_entity_poly.pdbx_strand_id
1 'polypeptide(L)'
;MADEPWEPPRILLAVDLVILTLRDDRLHVLLVERGIEPYQGTFALPGGFLRDEHEAIDAAARRELAEEAGLADVHLEMLGVYGEPGRDPRGRVVSVAYLAVAPRLPEPVAGTDAADAHWIPVDEVLSGRLELAFDHRRIVEDGVERARAKLEHTALATAFCGETFTIAELQRVYEAVWGVRIDPRNFYRKVKSTRGFVVPAGPMRRNANGRPARLYRAGPVRVLYPPMVRAGQAEEGQRS
;
A
#
# COMPACT_ATOMS: atom_id res chain seq x y z
N MET A 1 -29.00 -43.02 -8.70
CA MET A 1 -28.85 -41.70 -8.08
C MET A 1 -28.91 -40.72 -9.21
N ALA A 2 -29.95 -39.90 -9.27
CA ALA A 2 -30.12 -38.95 -10.35
C ALA A 2 -28.95 -37.95 -10.32
N ASP A 3 -28.42 -37.61 -11.49
CA ASP A 3 -27.53 -36.46 -11.67
C ASP A 3 -28.30 -35.21 -11.26
N GLU A 4 -28.16 -34.81 -10.01
CA GLU A 4 -28.68 -33.54 -9.53
C GLU A 4 -27.89 -32.44 -10.26
N PRO A 5 -28.56 -31.55 -11.02
CA PRO A 5 -27.85 -30.53 -11.79
C PRO A 5 -27.07 -29.64 -10.82
N TRP A 6 -25.76 -29.55 -11.02
CA TRP A 6 -24.91 -28.70 -10.20
C TRP A 6 -25.31 -27.23 -10.35
N GLU A 7 -25.68 -26.61 -9.24
CA GLU A 7 -25.96 -25.17 -9.16
C GLU A 7 -24.80 -24.45 -8.46
N PRO A 8 -24.26 -23.36 -9.05
CA PRO A 8 -23.21 -22.60 -8.40
C PRO A 8 -23.75 -21.89 -7.15
N PRO A 9 -23.02 -21.92 -6.02
CA PRO A 9 -23.42 -21.20 -4.82
C PRO A 9 -23.39 -19.68 -5.07
N ARG A 10 -24.29 -18.95 -4.40
CA ARG A 10 -24.19 -17.49 -4.32
C ARG A 10 -23.02 -17.09 -3.44
N ILE A 11 -22.15 -16.22 -3.96
CA ILE A 11 -20.95 -15.73 -3.29
C ILE A 11 -21.06 -14.22 -3.13
N LEU A 12 -20.77 -13.70 -1.94
CA LEU A 12 -20.67 -12.27 -1.72
C LEU A 12 -19.28 -11.78 -2.15
N LEU A 13 -19.24 -10.68 -2.90
CA LEU A 13 -17.99 -10.05 -3.34
C LEU A 13 -17.73 -8.76 -2.59
N ALA A 14 -16.56 -8.69 -1.96
CA ALA A 14 -16.06 -7.52 -1.28
C ALA A 14 -14.75 -7.03 -1.92
N VAL A 15 -14.38 -5.79 -1.60
CA VAL A 15 -13.07 -5.23 -1.87
C VAL A 15 -12.48 -4.72 -0.56
N ASP A 16 -11.19 -4.96 -0.35
CA ASP A 16 -10.42 -4.46 0.80
C ASP A 16 -9.22 -3.65 0.31
N LEU A 17 -8.91 -2.53 0.96
CA LEU A 17 -7.88 -1.59 0.53
C LEU A 17 -6.71 -1.54 1.51
N VAL A 18 -5.55 -2.03 1.08
CA VAL A 18 -4.28 -1.76 1.78
C VAL A 18 -3.77 -0.41 1.32
N ILE A 19 -4.11 0.65 2.04
CA ILE A 19 -3.68 2.02 1.71
C ILE A 19 -2.42 2.35 2.52
N LEU A 20 -1.30 2.51 1.82
CA LEU A 20 0.00 2.80 2.42
C LEU A 20 0.44 4.24 2.18
N THR A 21 0.99 4.86 3.22
CA THR A 21 1.62 6.18 3.14
C THR A 21 2.80 6.29 4.09
N LEU A 22 3.61 7.33 3.91
CA LEU A 22 4.67 7.67 4.85
C LEU A 22 4.22 8.81 5.74
N ARG A 23 4.39 8.62 7.06
CA ARG A 23 4.23 9.67 8.09
C ARG A 23 5.38 9.54 9.07
N ASP A 24 5.98 10.67 9.44
CA ASP A 24 7.10 10.73 10.38
C ASP A 24 8.22 9.71 10.08
N ASP A 25 8.58 9.61 8.79
CA ASP A 25 9.57 8.66 8.26
C ASP A 25 9.27 7.16 8.55
N ARG A 26 8.01 6.82 8.83
CA ARG A 26 7.52 5.43 9.01
C ARG A 26 6.42 5.11 8.01
N LEU A 27 6.39 3.85 7.57
CA LEU A 27 5.31 3.31 6.75
C LEU A 27 4.07 3.09 7.62
N HIS A 28 2.96 3.68 7.22
CA HIS A 28 1.66 3.54 7.87
C HIS A 28 0.66 2.91 6.91
N VAL A 29 -0.32 2.21 7.47
CA VAL A 29 -1.50 1.67 6.78
C VAL A 29 -2.76 2.33 7.32
N LEU A 30 -3.72 2.63 6.45
CA LEU A 30 -5.05 3.08 6.90
C LEU A 30 -5.82 1.90 7.46
N LEU A 31 -6.34 2.05 8.68
CA LEU A 31 -7.27 1.12 9.28
C LEU A 31 -8.50 1.87 9.80
N VAL A 32 -9.65 1.22 9.73
CA VAL A 32 -10.92 1.72 10.26
C VAL A 32 -11.30 0.91 11.50
N GLU A 33 -11.83 1.57 12.53
CA GLU A 33 -12.46 0.88 13.66
C GLU A 33 -13.91 0.54 13.27
N ARG A 34 -14.26 -0.74 13.29
CA ARG A 34 -15.60 -1.19 12.85
C ARG A 34 -16.68 -0.69 13.81
N GLY A 35 -17.67 0.03 13.29
CA GLY A 35 -18.84 0.50 14.06
C GLY A 35 -19.96 -0.54 14.20
N ILE A 36 -19.86 -1.68 13.49
CA ILE A 36 -20.92 -2.68 13.38
C ILE A 36 -20.38 -4.12 13.54
N GLU A 37 -21.26 -5.03 13.96
CA GLU A 37 -20.98 -6.47 13.96
C GLU A 37 -20.83 -7.03 12.53
N PRO A 38 -20.07 -8.13 12.33
CA PRO A 38 -19.19 -8.81 13.28
C PRO A 38 -17.96 -7.97 13.65
N TYR A 39 -17.26 -8.28 14.74
CA TYR A 39 -16.00 -7.61 15.14
C TYR A 39 -16.16 -6.11 15.40
N GLN A 40 -17.29 -5.69 15.99
CA GLN A 40 -17.49 -4.29 16.38
C GLN A 40 -16.39 -3.85 17.35
N GLY A 41 -15.81 -2.67 17.14
CA GLY A 41 -14.70 -2.12 17.93
C GLY A 41 -13.31 -2.67 17.56
N THR A 42 -13.22 -3.59 16.60
CA THR A 42 -11.94 -4.09 16.08
C THR A 42 -11.51 -3.30 14.85
N PHE A 43 -10.20 -3.13 14.67
CA PHE A 43 -9.64 -2.55 13.46
C PHE A 43 -9.82 -3.46 12.23
N ALA A 44 -10.04 -2.86 11.08
CA ALA A 44 -10.17 -3.53 9.79
C ALA A 44 -9.50 -2.71 8.68
N LEU A 45 -9.24 -3.35 7.55
CA LEU A 45 -8.96 -2.62 6.33
C LEU A 45 -10.19 -1.83 5.90
N PRO A 46 -10.00 -0.62 5.34
CA PRO A 46 -11.02 0.08 4.58
C PRO A 46 -11.55 -0.81 3.45
N GLY A 47 -12.86 -0.78 3.20
CA GLY A 47 -13.47 -1.63 2.18
C GLY A 47 -14.96 -1.91 2.38
N GLY A 48 -15.53 -2.62 1.42
CA GLY A 48 -16.97 -2.88 1.38
C GLY A 48 -17.38 -3.89 0.31
N PHE A 49 -18.67 -4.20 0.28
CA PHE A 49 -19.25 -5.05 -0.75
C PHE A 49 -19.45 -4.27 -2.05
N LEU A 50 -19.61 -5.00 -3.16
CA LEU A 50 -20.17 -4.40 -4.36
C LEU A 50 -21.54 -3.78 -4.03
N ARG A 51 -21.80 -2.60 -4.57
CA ARG A 51 -23.05 -1.85 -4.37
C ARG A 51 -24.25 -2.60 -4.95
N ASP A 52 -24.05 -3.22 -6.11
CA ASP A 52 -25.03 -4.01 -6.83
C ASP A 52 -24.34 -4.99 -7.79
N GLU A 53 -25.11 -5.82 -8.49
CA GLU A 53 -24.61 -6.86 -9.40
C GLU A 53 -23.98 -6.32 -10.70
N HIS A 54 -24.05 -5.00 -10.95
CA HIS A 54 -23.49 -4.36 -12.13
C HIS A 54 -22.21 -3.57 -11.83
N GLU A 55 -21.86 -3.36 -10.55
CA GLU A 55 -20.63 -2.69 -10.16
C GLU A 55 -19.40 -3.56 -10.47
N ALA A 56 -18.48 -3.03 -11.28
CA ALA A 56 -17.20 -3.68 -11.52
C ALA A 56 -16.32 -3.62 -10.26
N ILE A 57 -15.52 -4.66 -10.02
CA ILE A 57 -14.64 -4.77 -8.84
C ILE A 57 -13.65 -3.57 -8.77
N ASP A 58 -13.04 -3.20 -9.90
CA ASP A 58 -12.16 -2.03 -9.97
C ASP A 58 -12.90 -0.71 -9.66
N ALA A 59 -14.19 -0.62 -10.00
CA ALA A 59 -15.02 0.54 -9.69
C ALA A 59 -15.35 0.59 -8.19
N ALA A 60 -15.68 -0.56 -7.59
CA ALA A 60 -15.88 -0.67 -6.14
C ALA A 60 -14.61 -0.26 -5.37
N ALA A 61 -13.42 -0.77 -5.76
CA ALA A 61 -12.17 -0.39 -5.11
C ALA A 61 -11.88 1.11 -5.18
N ARG A 62 -12.20 1.76 -6.31
CA ARG A 62 -12.06 3.22 -6.46
C ARG A 62 -13.09 3.99 -5.64
N ARG A 63 -14.31 3.47 -5.54
CA ARG A 63 -15.37 4.05 -4.71
C ARG A 63 -14.99 4.02 -3.24
N GLU A 64 -14.66 2.85 -2.69
CA GLU A 64 -14.24 2.71 -1.28
C GLU A 64 -13.04 3.63 -0.97
N LEU A 65 -12.06 3.67 -1.88
CA LEU A 65 -10.88 4.53 -1.75
C LEU A 65 -11.26 6.03 -1.70
N ALA A 66 -12.25 6.44 -2.49
CA ALA A 66 -12.74 7.81 -2.50
C ALA A 66 -13.58 8.13 -1.26
N GLU A 67 -14.43 7.20 -0.81
CA GLU A 67 -15.33 7.34 0.33
C GLU A 67 -14.54 7.43 1.66
N GLU A 68 -13.52 6.59 1.86
CA GLU A 68 -12.83 6.44 3.14
C GLU A 68 -11.56 7.28 3.27
N ALA A 69 -10.91 7.60 2.15
CA ALA A 69 -9.65 8.35 2.16
C ALA A 69 -9.72 9.68 1.39
N GLY A 70 -10.81 9.96 0.67
CA GLY A 70 -10.95 11.17 -0.15
C GLY A 70 -9.99 11.21 -1.35
N LEU A 71 -9.59 10.05 -1.87
CA LEU A 71 -8.51 9.92 -2.84
C LEU A 71 -9.01 9.55 -4.24
N ALA A 72 -8.65 10.35 -5.25
CA ALA A 72 -9.00 10.09 -6.65
C ALA A 72 -7.78 9.74 -7.54
N ASP A 73 -6.56 10.10 -7.15
CA ASP A 73 -5.37 10.04 -8.01
C ASP A 73 -4.15 9.42 -7.29
N VAL A 74 -4.27 8.14 -6.95
CA VAL A 74 -3.20 7.39 -6.26
C VAL A 74 -2.76 6.20 -7.08
N HIS A 75 -1.58 5.67 -6.78
CA HIS A 75 -1.21 4.37 -7.32
C HIS A 75 -2.16 3.33 -6.73
N LEU A 76 -2.97 2.66 -7.56
CA LEU A 76 -3.90 1.62 -7.15
C LEU A 76 -3.67 0.40 -8.05
N GLU A 77 -3.53 -0.77 -7.44
CA GLU A 77 -3.40 -2.04 -8.16
C GLU A 77 -4.02 -3.20 -7.40
N MET A 78 -4.46 -4.24 -8.13
CA MET A 78 -4.95 -5.47 -7.52
C MET A 78 -3.79 -6.18 -6.78
N LEU A 79 -4.02 -6.48 -5.51
CA LEU A 79 -3.08 -7.19 -4.65
C LEU A 79 -3.26 -8.71 -4.80
N GLY A 80 -4.48 -9.19 -4.60
CA GLY A 80 -4.83 -10.61 -4.58
C GLY A 80 -6.31 -10.86 -4.31
N VAL A 81 -6.70 -12.13 -4.34
CA VAL A 81 -8.08 -12.59 -4.09
C VAL A 81 -8.08 -13.51 -2.88
N TYR A 82 -8.94 -13.21 -1.91
CA TYR A 82 -9.03 -13.88 -0.61
C TYR A 82 -10.40 -14.53 -0.47
N GLY A 83 -10.43 -15.86 -0.51
CA GLY A 83 -11.67 -16.63 -0.60
C GLY A 83 -11.67 -17.89 0.26
N GLU A 84 -10.89 -17.93 1.34
CA GLU A 84 -10.90 -19.08 2.25
C GLU A 84 -12.30 -19.28 2.86
N PRO A 85 -12.84 -20.53 2.89
CA PRO A 85 -14.09 -20.79 3.59
C PRO A 85 -14.01 -20.36 5.06
N GLY A 86 -15.01 -19.62 5.53
CA GLY A 86 -15.06 -19.14 6.91
C GLY A 86 -14.22 -17.90 7.19
N ARG A 87 -13.58 -17.26 6.19
CA ARG A 87 -12.89 -15.97 6.39
C ARG A 87 -13.80 -14.88 6.95
N ASP A 88 -15.09 -14.97 6.66
CA ASP A 88 -16.11 -14.04 7.10
C ASP A 88 -17.29 -14.78 7.75
N PRO A 89 -17.66 -14.46 9.01
CA PRO A 89 -18.77 -15.12 9.71
C PRO A 89 -20.15 -14.77 9.11
N ARG A 90 -20.25 -13.78 8.21
CA ARG A 90 -21.50 -13.43 7.52
C ARG A 90 -21.85 -14.40 6.40
N GLY A 91 -20.93 -15.29 6.01
CA GLY A 91 -21.16 -16.35 5.03
C GLY A 91 -20.02 -16.51 4.04
N ARG A 92 -20.33 -17.00 2.84
CA ARG A 92 -19.33 -17.22 1.79
C ARG A 92 -18.97 -15.90 1.09
N VAL A 93 -17.92 -15.26 1.59
CA VAL A 93 -17.37 -14.01 1.05
C VAL A 93 -16.06 -14.27 0.32
N VAL A 94 -15.88 -13.65 -0.83
CA VAL A 94 -14.59 -13.49 -1.51
C VAL A 94 -14.27 -12.02 -1.54
N SER A 95 -13.09 -11.65 -1.05
CA SER A 95 -12.57 -10.29 -1.13
C SER A 95 -11.50 -10.18 -2.21
N VAL A 96 -11.58 -9.13 -3.02
CA VAL A 96 -10.50 -8.73 -3.92
C VAL A 96 -9.78 -7.55 -3.29
N ALA A 97 -8.56 -7.79 -2.83
CA ALA A 97 -7.79 -6.75 -2.18
C ALA A 97 -7.01 -5.91 -3.19
N TYR A 98 -6.86 -4.62 -2.89
CA TYR A 98 -6.08 -3.67 -3.67
C TYR A 98 -5.01 -3.02 -2.81
N LEU A 99 -3.85 -2.74 -3.40
CA LEU A 99 -2.80 -1.94 -2.81
C LEU A 99 -2.91 -0.50 -3.35
N ALA A 100 -3.07 0.46 -2.44
CA ALA A 100 -3.01 1.87 -2.75
C ALA A 100 -1.75 2.50 -2.13
N VAL A 101 -1.06 3.36 -2.88
CA VAL A 101 0.13 4.09 -2.41
C VAL A 101 0.01 5.56 -2.78
N ALA A 102 0.16 6.43 -1.78
CA ALA A 102 0.18 7.87 -2.02
C ALA A 102 0.98 8.66 -0.97
N PRO A 103 1.46 9.86 -1.32
CA PRO A 103 2.24 10.72 -0.45
C PRO A 103 1.32 11.64 0.35
N ARG A 104 1.67 11.89 1.63
CA ARG A 104 1.06 12.96 2.45
C ARG A 104 -0.47 12.90 2.44
N LEU A 105 -1.01 11.70 2.63
CA LEU A 105 -2.46 11.53 2.72
C LEU A 105 -3.02 12.35 3.90
N PRO A 106 -4.21 12.96 3.73
CA PRO A 106 -4.84 13.73 4.80
C PRO A 106 -5.18 12.84 6.00
N GLU A 107 -5.61 13.45 7.10
CA GLU A 107 -6.24 12.63 8.14
C GLU A 107 -7.49 11.95 7.63
N PRO A 108 -7.62 10.66 7.93
CA PRO A 108 -8.71 9.89 7.40
C PRO A 108 -9.99 10.31 8.13
N VAL A 109 -11.10 10.16 7.45
CA VAL A 109 -12.42 10.45 8.01
C VAL A 109 -13.17 9.13 8.01
N ALA A 110 -13.77 8.78 9.14
CA ALA A 110 -14.57 7.57 9.24
C ALA A 110 -15.73 7.60 8.24
N GLY A 111 -15.89 6.50 7.49
CA GLY A 111 -17.05 6.27 6.63
C GLY A 111 -18.31 5.92 7.42
N THR A 112 -19.40 5.57 6.73
CA THR A 112 -20.72 5.34 7.37
C THR A 112 -20.74 4.19 8.36
N ASP A 113 -19.94 3.14 8.13
CA ASP A 113 -19.92 1.92 8.96
C ASP A 113 -18.70 1.86 9.91
N ALA A 114 -17.87 2.91 9.92
CA ALA A 114 -16.69 3.02 10.77
C ALA A 114 -16.96 3.94 11.96
N ALA A 115 -16.50 3.55 13.14
CA ALA A 115 -16.53 4.40 14.32
C ALA A 115 -15.43 5.48 14.27
N ASP A 116 -14.25 5.12 13.78
CA ASP A 116 -13.11 6.01 13.60
C ASP A 116 -12.16 5.47 12.50
N ALA A 117 -11.19 6.26 12.07
CA ALA A 117 -10.18 5.88 11.09
C ALA A 117 -8.79 6.39 11.51
N HIS A 118 -7.77 5.56 11.33
CA HIS A 118 -6.43 5.83 11.86
C HIS A 118 -5.32 5.38 10.91
N TRP A 119 -4.27 6.20 10.83
CA TRP A 119 -2.99 5.77 10.27
C TRP A 119 -2.22 5.00 11.34
N ILE A 120 -2.10 3.70 11.16
CA ILE A 120 -1.39 2.82 12.09
C ILE A 120 0.00 2.48 11.51
N PRO A 121 1.08 2.57 12.30
CA PRO A 121 2.38 2.10 11.86
C PRO A 121 2.34 0.61 11.48
N VAL A 122 2.86 0.29 10.29
CA VAL A 122 2.79 -1.08 9.74
C VAL A 122 3.44 -2.11 10.67
N ASP A 123 4.49 -1.74 11.40
CA ASP A 123 5.17 -2.62 12.34
C ASP A 123 4.29 -3.04 13.53
N GLU A 124 3.27 -2.26 13.89
CA GLU A 124 2.30 -2.67 14.92
C GLU A 124 1.42 -3.82 14.42
N VAL A 125 0.95 -3.74 13.18
CA VAL A 125 0.18 -4.81 12.53
C VAL A 125 1.04 -6.06 12.33
N LEU A 126 2.24 -5.90 11.75
CA LEU A 126 3.15 -7.02 11.46
C LEU A 126 3.65 -7.72 12.73
N SER A 127 3.75 -7.01 13.85
CA SER A 127 4.12 -7.61 15.14
C SER A 127 3.03 -8.49 15.74
N GLY A 128 1.80 -8.42 15.23
CA GLY A 128 0.63 -9.08 15.81
C GLY A 128 0.14 -8.43 17.12
N ARG A 129 0.66 -7.25 17.50
CA ARG A 129 0.18 -6.52 18.68
C ARG A 129 -1.19 -5.88 18.46
N LEU A 130 -1.55 -5.60 17.21
CA LEU A 130 -2.85 -5.08 16.83
C LEU A 130 -3.68 -6.19 16.19
N GLU A 131 -4.77 -6.55 16.84
CA GLU A 131 -5.75 -7.50 16.30
C GLU A 131 -6.58 -6.82 15.21
N LEU A 132 -6.70 -7.50 14.06
CA LEU A 132 -7.54 -7.05 12.95
C LEU A 132 -8.70 -8.03 12.73
N ALA A 133 -9.84 -7.49 12.31
CA ALA A 133 -11.01 -8.28 11.97
C ALA A 133 -10.74 -9.19 10.76
N PHE A 134 -11.49 -10.30 10.70
CA PHE A 134 -11.41 -11.27 9.59
C PHE A 134 -9.98 -11.81 9.38
N ASP A 135 -9.53 -11.90 8.13
CA ASP A 135 -8.16 -12.25 7.73
C ASP A 135 -7.33 -11.01 7.34
N HIS A 136 -7.73 -9.80 7.77
CA HIS A 136 -7.14 -8.55 7.28
C HIS A 136 -5.66 -8.39 7.64
N ARG A 137 -5.17 -9.01 8.73
CA ARG A 137 -3.73 -9.06 9.04
C ARG A 137 -2.92 -9.68 7.91
N ARG A 138 -3.40 -10.78 7.33
CA ARG A 138 -2.77 -11.45 6.18
C ARG A 138 -2.77 -10.54 4.96
N ILE A 139 -3.88 -9.85 4.69
CA ILE A 139 -3.99 -8.93 3.55
C ILE A 139 -3.00 -7.76 3.69
N VAL A 140 -2.84 -7.20 4.90
CA VAL A 140 -1.82 -6.17 5.19
C VAL A 140 -0.41 -6.70 4.99
N GLU A 141 -0.10 -7.89 5.52
CA GLU A 141 1.21 -8.54 5.34
C GLU A 141 1.57 -8.68 3.85
N ASP A 142 0.65 -9.20 3.05
CA ASP A 142 0.81 -9.37 1.60
C ASP A 142 0.98 -8.01 0.89
N GLY A 143 0.20 -7.00 1.27
CA GLY A 143 0.26 -5.66 0.69
C GLY A 143 1.57 -4.93 0.98
N VAL A 144 2.08 -5.07 2.21
CA VAL A 144 3.38 -4.52 2.60
C VAL A 144 4.51 -5.20 1.85
N GLU A 145 4.49 -6.54 1.74
CA GLU A 145 5.52 -7.26 1.00
C GLU A 145 5.46 -6.95 -0.50
N ARG A 146 4.26 -6.82 -1.07
CA ARG A 146 4.07 -6.34 -2.45
C ARG A 146 4.72 -4.97 -2.67
N ALA A 147 4.51 -4.02 -1.76
CA ALA A 147 5.13 -2.70 -1.84
C ALA A 147 6.66 -2.80 -1.77
N ARG A 148 7.21 -3.58 -0.82
CA ARG A 148 8.65 -3.79 -0.65
C ARG A 148 9.31 -4.38 -1.90
N ALA A 149 8.74 -5.46 -2.44
CA ALA A 149 9.25 -6.12 -3.64
C ALA A 149 9.19 -5.19 -4.86
N LYS A 150 8.13 -4.40 -5.00
CA LYS A 150 8.03 -3.43 -6.10
C LYS A 150 9.06 -2.32 -6.01
N LEU A 151 9.49 -1.91 -4.81
CA LEU A 151 10.56 -0.91 -4.67
C LEU A 151 11.91 -1.39 -5.22
N GLU A 152 12.15 -2.70 -5.23
CA GLU A 152 13.39 -3.29 -5.76
C GLU A 152 13.49 -3.14 -7.28
N HIS A 153 12.38 -3.40 -7.97
CA HIS A 153 12.36 -3.52 -9.42
C HIS A 153 11.63 -2.39 -10.14
N THR A 154 10.94 -1.49 -9.43
CA THR A 154 10.11 -0.46 -10.05
C THR A 154 10.33 0.93 -9.44
N ALA A 155 9.86 1.96 -10.15
CA ALA A 155 9.89 3.34 -9.67
C ALA A 155 8.78 3.66 -8.63
N LEU A 156 8.13 2.65 -8.03
CA LEU A 156 7.02 2.83 -7.07
C LEU A 156 7.37 3.77 -5.92
N ALA A 157 8.63 3.80 -5.46
CA ALA A 157 9.09 4.71 -4.41
C ALA A 157 8.74 6.19 -4.68
N THR A 158 8.66 6.59 -5.95
CA THR A 158 8.30 7.98 -6.32
C THR A 158 6.83 8.31 -6.03
N ALA A 159 5.94 7.32 -5.98
CA ALA A 159 4.54 7.51 -5.60
C ALA A 159 4.39 7.94 -4.13
N PHE A 160 5.33 7.57 -3.26
CA PHE A 160 5.37 8.03 -1.86
C PHE A 160 5.95 9.44 -1.66
N CYS A 161 6.54 10.04 -2.70
CA CYS A 161 7.22 11.34 -2.59
C CYS A 161 6.32 12.53 -3.01
N GLY A 162 5.36 12.30 -3.90
CA GLY A 162 4.53 13.32 -4.54
C GLY A 162 5.20 14.01 -5.72
N GLU A 163 4.64 15.15 -6.16
CA GLU A 163 5.00 15.76 -7.45
C GLU A 163 6.48 16.14 -7.56
N THR A 164 7.05 16.73 -6.50
CA THR A 164 8.47 17.08 -6.44
C THR A 164 9.12 16.68 -5.12
N PHE A 165 10.34 16.16 -5.22
CA PHE A 165 11.10 15.63 -4.09
C PHE A 165 12.62 15.69 -4.31
N THR A 166 13.36 15.55 -3.24
CA THR A 166 14.82 15.43 -3.19
C THR A 166 15.23 13.96 -3.19
N ILE A 167 16.47 13.66 -3.58
CA ILE A 167 17.00 12.28 -3.47
C ILE A 167 17.02 11.81 -2.01
N ALA A 168 17.18 12.73 -1.05
CA ALA A 168 17.11 12.41 0.37
C ALA A 168 15.69 12.00 0.82
N GLU A 169 14.65 12.69 0.33
CA GLU A 169 13.25 12.27 0.56
C GLU A 169 12.97 10.90 -0.06
N LEU A 170 13.44 10.66 -1.30
CA LEU A 170 13.31 9.35 -1.94
C LEU A 170 14.04 8.25 -1.16
N GLN A 171 15.23 8.54 -0.63
CA GLN A 171 15.95 7.60 0.23
C GLN A 171 15.14 7.23 1.47
N ARG A 172 14.52 8.22 2.14
CA ARG A 172 13.67 7.98 3.32
C ARG A 172 12.47 7.08 2.99
N VAL A 173 11.92 7.16 1.78
CA VAL A 173 10.91 6.19 1.32
C VAL A 173 11.45 4.76 1.37
N TYR A 174 12.60 4.52 0.76
CA TYR A 174 13.21 3.18 0.75
C TYR A 174 13.52 2.68 2.17
N GLU A 175 14.08 3.54 3.02
CA GLU A 175 14.40 3.18 4.40
C GLU A 175 13.14 2.83 5.21
N ALA A 176 12.08 3.65 5.09
CA ALA A 176 10.82 3.44 5.81
C ALA A 176 10.07 2.18 5.35
N VAL A 177 10.03 1.92 4.04
CA VAL A 177 9.31 0.76 3.48
C VAL A 177 10.06 -0.54 3.74
N TRP A 178 11.39 -0.55 3.61
CA TRP A 178 12.21 -1.76 3.84
C TRP A 178 12.59 -1.98 5.30
N GLY A 179 12.48 -0.96 6.16
CA GLY A 179 12.89 -1.03 7.57
C GLY A 179 14.41 -1.11 7.77
N VAL A 180 15.20 -0.62 6.82
CA VAL A 180 16.67 -0.69 6.86
C VAL A 180 17.30 0.67 6.56
N ARG A 181 18.50 0.92 7.09
CA ARG A 181 19.28 2.11 6.72
C ARG A 181 20.03 1.88 5.41
N ILE A 182 20.12 2.94 4.60
CA ILE A 182 20.79 2.90 3.31
C ILE A 182 21.93 3.90 3.32
N ASP A 183 23.10 3.52 2.78
CA ASP A 183 24.20 4.47 2.62
C ASP A 183 23.81 5.60 1.64
N PRO A 184 23.82 6.88 2.09
CA PRO A 184 23.36 7.99 1.26
C PRO A 184 24.18 8.19 -0.02
N ARG A 185 25.48 7.89 0.01
CA ARG A 185 26.38 8.10 -1.15
C ARG A 185 26.12 7.06 -2.22
N ASN A 186 25.97 5.80 -1.84
CA ASN A 186 25.64 4.70 -2.73
C ASN A 186 24.25 4.85 -3.33
N PHE A 187 23.26 5.22 -2.51
CA PHE A 187 21.91 5.51 -2.98
C PHE A 187 21.90 6.64 -4.01
N TYR A 188 22.53 7.77 -3.68
CA TYR A 188 22.64 8.90 -4.60
C TYR A 188 23.28 8.49 -5.94
N ARG A 189 24.40 7.77 -5.91
CA ARG A 189 25.09 7.29 -7.12
C ARG A 189 24.16 6.42 -7.96
N LYS A 190 23.47 5.48 -7.32
CA LYS A 190 22.55 4.55 -7.97
C LYS A 190 21.39 5.28 -8.66
N VAL A 191 20.68 6.15 -7.94
CA VAL A 191 19.58 6.96 -8.49
C VAL A 191 20.06 7.79 -9.68
N LYS A 192 21.25 8.40 -9.59
CA LYS A 192 21.81 9.23 -10.66
C LYS A 192 22.28 8.42 -11.87
N SER A 193 22.74 7.19 -11.68
CA SER A 193 23.15 6.29 -12.77
C SER A 193 21.96 5.63 -13.47
N THR A 194 20.81 5.47 -12.80
CA THR A 194 19.62 4.88 -13.40
C THR A 194 18.91 5.90 -14.28
N ARG A 195 19.16 5.83 -15.59
CA ARG A 195 18.60 6.75 -16.58
C ARG A 195 17.07 6.72 -16.52
N GLY A 196 16.46 7.90 -16.43
CA GLY A 196 15.00 8.05 -16.48
C GLY A 196 14.25 7.64 -15.21
N PHE A 197 14.94 7.26 -14.13
CA PHE A 197 14.30 7.02 -12.83
C PHE A 197 13.71 8.32 -12.24
N VAL A 198 14.53 9.37 -12.21
CA VAL A 198 14.12 10.70 -11.76
C VAL A 198 14.58 11.75 -12.77
N VAL A 199 13.79 12.81 -12.93
CA VAL A 199 14.14 13.96 -13.79
C VAL A 199 14.20 15.23 -12.97
N PRO A 200 15.14 16.17 -13.23
CA PRO A 200 15.18 17.43 -12.52
C PRO A 200 13.85 18.19 -12.60
N ALA A 201 13.44 18.81 -11.50
CA ALA A 201 12.20 19.58 -11.42
C ALA A 201 12.47 20.91 -10.70
N GLY A 202 12.06 22.02 -11.31
CA GLY A 202 12.02 23.34 -10.65
C GLY A 202 13.35 23.86 -10.08
N PRO A 203 13.28 24.95 -9.30
CA PRO A 203 14.42 25.50 -8.57
C PRO A 203 14.80 24.63 -7.36
N MET A 204 16.00 24.86 -6.82
CA MET A 204 16.44 24.16 -5.61
C MET A 204 15.58 24.55 -4.39
N ARG A 205 15.25 23.57 -3.53
CA ARG A 205 14.56 23.82 -2.26
C ARG A 205 15.59 24.25 -1.22
N ARG A 206 15.38 25.41 -0.57
CA ARG A 206 16.16 25.81 0.60
C ARG A 206 15.66 25.04 1.81
N ASN A 207 16.55 24.32 2.48
CA ASN A 207 16.24 23.68 3.75
C ASN A 207 16.52 24.67 4.88
N ALA A 208 15.72 24.63 5.96
CA ALA A 208 15.84 25.57 7.08
C ALA A 208 17.28 25.68 7.63
N ASN A 209 18.01 24.56 7.67
CA ASN A 209 19.35 24.48 8.29
C ASN A 209 20.42 23.86 7.37
N GLY A 210 20.31 23.98 6.04
CA GLY A 210 21.21 23.24 5.14
C GLY A 210 21.43 23.84 3.76
N ARG A 211 22.36 23.21 3.02
CA ARG A 211 22.61 23.54 1.61
C ARG A 211 21.33 23.31 0.80
N PRO A 212 21.03 24.16 -0.20
CA PRO A 212 19.89 23.94 -1.08
C PRO A 212 19.95 22.55 -1.71
N ALA A 213 18.82 21.86 -1.75
CA ALA A 213 18.70 20.53 -2.36
C ALA A 213 18.04 20.64 -3.73
N ARG A 214 18.57 19.90 -4.72
CA ARG A 214 17.95 19.83 -6.04
C ARG A 214 16.66 19.03 -5.97
N LEU A 215 15.61 19.57 -6.58
CA LEU A 215 14.33 18.89 -6.71
C LEU A 215 14.29 18.06 -8.00
N TYR A 216 13.54 16.98 -7.90
CA TYR A 216 13.28 15.99 -8.93
C TYR A 216 11.79 15.66 -8.94
N ARG A 217 11.34 15.07 -10.03
CA ARG A 217 10.03 14.40 -10.13
C ARG A 217 10.23 13.00 -10.69
N ALA A 218 9.20 12.17 -10.59
CA ALA A 218 9.18 10.84 -11.20
C ALA A 218 9.55 10.94 -12.69
N GLY A 219 10.49 10.11 -13.14
CA GLY A 219 10.81 9.98 -14.55
C GLY A 219 9.86 9.00 -15.28
N PRO A 220 10.04 8.83 -16.60
CA PRO A 220 9.16 7.97 -17.40
C PRO A 220 9.39 6.47 -17.14
N VAL A 221 10.52 6.10 -16.51
CA VAL A 221 10.86 4.70 -16.27
C VAL A 221 9.96 4.11 -15.18
N ARG A 222 9.39 2.94 -15.48
CA ARG A 222 8.62 2.15 -14.52
C ARG A 222 9.44 1.01 -13.91
N VAL A 223 10.38 0.44 -14.65
CA VAL A 223 11.23 -0.69 -14.23
C VAL A 223 12.67 -0.24 -14.03
N LEU A 224 13.27 -0.54 -12.88
CA LEU A 224 14.64 -0.16 -12.55
C LEU A 224 15.63 -1.22 -13.02
N TYR A 225 16.60 -0.80 -13.85
CA TYR A 225 17.73 -1.64 -14.25
C TYR A 225 19.05 -0.86 -14.08
N PRO A 226 20.02 -1.37 -13.30
CA PRO A 226 19.90 -2.55 -12.44
C PRO A 226 18.95 -2.29 -11.25
N PRO A 227 18.32 -3.32 -10.67
CA PRO A 227 17.37 -3.17 -9.56
C PRO A 227 18.03 -2.54 -8.32
N MET A 228 17.20 -2.00 -7.45
CA MET A 228 17.57 -1.62 -6.09
C MET A 228 17.51 -2.89 -5.23
N VAL A 229 18.58 -3.22 -4.52
CA VAL A 229 18.63 -4.48 -3.74
C VAL A 229 18.45 -4.15 -2.27
N ARG A 230 17.51 -4.83 -1.62
CA ARG A 230 17.34 -4.78 -0.16
C ARG A 230 18.50 -5.53 0.50
N ALA A 231 19.21 -4.86 1.42
CA ALA A 231 20.25 -5.52 2.19
C ALA A 231 19.62 -6.68 3.00
N GLY A 232 20.02 -7.91 2.68
CA GLY A 232 19.37 -9.16 3.12
C GLY A 232 19.34 -10.23 2.02
N GLN A 233 19.14 -9.85 0.75
CA GLN A 233 19.17 -10.80 -0.38
C GLN A 233 20.53 -10.86 -1.10
N ALA A 234 21.42 -9.89 -0.87
CA ALA A 234 22.75 -9.86 -1.50
C ALA A 234 23.69 -10.97 -1.00
N GLU A 235 23.44 -11.54 0.18
CA GLU A 235 24.30 -12.59 0.76
C GLU A 235 23.95 -14.00 0.27
N GLU A 236 22.73 -14.24 -0.22
CA GLU A 236 22.31 -15.56 -0.75
C GLU A 236 22.77 -15.78 -2.20
N GLY A 237 22.80 -14.71 -3.02
CA GLY A 237 23.24 -14.77 -4.42
C GLY A 237 24.76 -14.90 -4.64
N GLN A 238 25.56 -14.91 -3.58
CA GLN A 238 27.02 -15.11 -3.63
C GLN A 238 27.48 -16.45 -3.03
N ARG A 239 26.53 -17.33 -2.68
CA ARG A 239 26.78 -18.68 -2.16
C ARG A 239 26.24 -19.80 -3.05
N SER A 240 25.87 -19.52 -4.30
CA SER A 240 25.51 -20.54 -5.31
C SER A 240 26.47 -20.53 -6.48
#